data_AF-D7DTA7-F1
#
_entry.id   AF-D7DTA7-F1
#
_cell.length_a   1.000
_cell.length_b   1.000
_cell.length_c   1.000
_cell.angle_alpha   90.00
_cell.angle_beta   90.00
_cell.angle_gamma   90.00
#
_symmetry.space_group_name_H-M   'P 1'
#
loop_
_entity.id
_entity.type
_entity.pdbx_description
1 polymer ?
#
loop_
_entity_poly.entity_id
_entity_poly.type
_entity_poly.pdbx_seq_one_letter_code
_entity_poly.pdbx_strand_id
1 'polypeptide(L)'
;MSIEYIYGFFCILAGIYFEFGRKKYYDIFWISMLYLGVMLHFNMYELFGIILLTIANYLKKHTKLIAYIGIIFFVISYLLSGSYYALSLVMYYFIASALYHCNLMEGQETKYLIGIAYLSGFLISSSLFLDSVLFVIPIPIYCLIKNYRNYPSEFEDITLPDFARLATSIKKSEKDVKPNDHVVGYDKKSLIRAGFENNPKNPYLNNNIDISAIGELSNSMKHKLNYNNSSNFDSTLLDKKVWITPHIPFMLFIGFSYIVFWFVRKPLLFVLIDNLVH
;
A
#
# COMPACT_ATOMS: atom_id res chain seq x y z
N MET A 1 29.56 -3.40 -0.80
CA MET A 1 28.21 -2.97 -0.39
C MET A 1 28.39 -1.86 0.62
N SER A 2 27.70 -0.75 0.44
CA SER A 2 27.84 0.39 1.33
C SER A 2 27.00 0.16 2.60
N ILE A 3 27.35 0.83 3.70
CA ILE A 3 26.67 0.64 4.99
C ILE A 3 25.20 1.11 4.93
N GLU A 4 24.97 2.15 4.13
CA GLU A 4 23.66 2.72 3.79
C GLU A 4 22.74 1.65 3.22
N TYR A 5 23.24 0.86 2.28
CA TYR A 5 22.46 -0.18 1.60
C TYR A 5 22.03 -1.29 2.55
N ILE A 6 22.97 -1.81 3.34
CA ILE A 6 22.70 -2.89 4.30
C ILE A 6 21.71 -2.43 5.36
N TYR A 7 21.88 -1.21 5.88
CA TYR A 7 20.99 -0.64 6.87
C TYR A 7 19.59 -0.37 6.30
N GLY A 8 19.50 0.19 5.10
CA GLY A 8 18.23 0.41 4.40
C GLY A 8 17.46 -0.89 4.21
N PHE A 9 18.15 -1.97 3.79
CA PHE A 9 17.54 -3.30 3.68
C PHE A 9 17.03 -3.83 5.02
N PHE A 10 17.81 -3.70 6.10
CA PHE A 10 17.38 -4.10 7.45
C PHE A 10 16.13 -3.31 7.90
N CYS A 11 16.10 -2.00 7.70
CA CYS A 11 14.93 -1.18 8.02
C CYS A 11 13.69 -1.63 7.23
N ILE A 12 13.85 -1.99 5.96
CA ILE A 12 12.75 -2.52 5.14
C ILE A 12 12.27 -3.88 5.64
N LEU A 13 13.17 -4.81 5.97
CA LEU A 13 12.79 -6.10 6.55
C LEU A 13 12.05 -5.93 7.89
N ALA A 14 12.54 -5.00 8.74
CA ALA A 14 11.85 -4.66 9.97
C ALA A 14 10.46 -4.07 9.68
N GLY A 15 10.35 -3.14 8.73
CA GLY A 15 9.09 -2.57 8.27
C GLY A 15 8.09 -3.65 7.86
N ILE A 16 8.48 -4.54 6.95
CA ILE A 16 7.67 -5.69 6.49
C ILE A 16 7.25 -6.57 7.68
N TYR A 17 8.19 -6.96 8.54
CA TYR A 17 7.91 -7.82 9.69
C TYR A 17 6.90 -7.19 10.63
N PHE A 18 7.11 -5.92 10.97
CA PHE A 18 6.17 -5.23 11.80
C PHE A 18 4.83 -5.13 11.09
N GLU A 19 4.78 -4.95 9.76
CA GLU A 19 3.56 -4.58 8.99
C GLU A 19 2.57 -5.73 9.04
N PHE A 20 3.08 -6.94 8.84
CA PHE A 20 2.36 -8.18 9.09
C PHE A 20 1.96 -8.34 10.58
N GLY A 21 2.79 -7.85 11.51
CA GLY A 21 2.55 -7.86 12.95
C GLY A 21 1.70 -6.70 13.50
N ARG A 22 1.32 -5.71 12.69
CA ARG A 22 0.47 -4.55 13.04
C ARG A 22 0.92 -3.71 14.24
N LYS A 23 2.23 -3.57 14.50
CA LYS A 23 2.75 -2.83 15.66
C LYS A 23 3.11 -1.39 15.32
N LYS A 24 2.63 -0.41 16.08
CA LYS A 24 2.81 1.06 15.87
C LYS A 24 4.26 1.62 15.79
N TYR A 25 5.30 0.78 15.79
CA TYR A 25 6.70 1.19 15.85
C TYR A 25 7.36 1.47 14.48
N TYR A 26 6.60 1.38 13.38
CA TYR A 26 7.11 1.54 12.00
C TYR A 26 7.80 2.85 11.72
N ASP A 27 7.27 3.93 12.29
CA ASP A 27 7.75 5.26 11.96
C ASP A 27 9.20 5.48 12.45
N ILE A 28 9.65 4.67 13.42
CA ILE A 28 11.00 4.76 13.96
C ILE A 28 12.04 4.39 12.90
N PHE A 29 11.77 3.41 12.03
CA PHE A 29 12.77 2.89 11.09
C PHE A 29 13.03 3.83 9.92
N TRP A 30 12.02 4.54 9.40
CA TRP A 30 12.27 5.52 8.35
C TRP A 30 12.96 6.77 8.89
N ILE A 31 12.61 7.20 10.11
CA ILE A 31 13.31 8.30 10.80
C ILE A 31 14.75 7.89 11.12
N SER A 32 15.00 6.64 11.52
CA SER A 32 16.36 6.18 11.80
C SER A 32 17.23 6.11 10.55
N MET A 33 16.66 5.82 9.38
CA MET A 33 17.37 5.96 8.09
C MET A 33 17.83 7.41 7.87
N LEU A 34 17.02 8.41 8.25
CA LEU A 34 17.44 9.81 8.18
C LEU A 34 18.60 10.11 9.14
N TYR A 35 18.51 9.67 10.39
CA TYR A 35 19.59 9.88 11.35
C TYR A 35 20.90 9.20 10.92
N LEU A 36 20.84 7.98 10.36
CA LEU A 36 22.05 7.34 9.86
C LEU A 36 22.63 8.11 8.66
N GLY A 37 21.79 8.53 7.72
CA GLY A 37 22.23 9.32 6.56
C GLY A 37 22.99 10.58 6.98
N VAL A 38 22.41 11.37 7.90
CA VAL A 38 23.07 12.60 8.38
C VAL A 38 24.35 12.34 9.15
N MET A 39 24.47 11.22 9.86
CA MET A 39 25.72 10.86 10.56
C MET A 39 26.84 10.49 9.60
N LEU A 40 26.52 9.93 8.43
CA LEU A 40 27.52 9.50 7.45
C LEU A 40 28.10 10.66 6.64
N HIS A 41 27.29 11.65 6.29
CA HIS A 41 27.73 12.78 5.46
C HIS A 41 27.74 14.14 6.19
N PHE A 42 27.41 14.17 7.49
CA PHE A 42 27.35 15.31 8.42
C PHE A 42 26.96 16.67 7.82
N ASN A 43 25.70 17.07 8.02
CA ASN A 43 25.24 18.41 7.67
C ASN A 43 24.31 18.98 8.75
N MET A 44 24.66 20.15 9.29
CA MET A 44 23.93 20.76 10.41
C MET A 44 22.51 21.17 10.03
N TYR A 45 22.28 21.72 8.83
CA TYR A 45 20.95 22.12 8.38
C TYR A 45 20.03 20.89 8.28
N GLU A 46 20.56 19.82 7.73
CA GLU A 46 19.82 18.56 7.58
C GLU A 46 19.53 17.93 8.94
N LEU A 47 20.48 17.94 9.88
CA LEU A 47 20.27 17.47 11.24
C LEU A 47 19.12 18.23 11.93
N PHE A 48 19.08 19.55 11.81
CA PHE A 48 17.95 20.35 12.31
C PHE A 48 16.63 19.98 11.60
N GLY A 49 16.65 19.78 10.28
CA GLY A 49 15.50 19.30 9.53
C GLY A 49 14.97 17.96 10.04
N ILE A 50 15.85 17.00 10.32
CA ILE A 50 15.51 15.67 10.84
C ILE A 50 14.91 15.75 12.25
N ILE A 51 15.47 16.61 13.12
CA ILE A 51 14.91 16.85 14.46
C ILE A 51 13.48 17.37 14.35
N LEU A 52 13.23 18.34 13.46
CA LEU A 52 11.88 18.87 13.24
C LEU A 52 10.92 17.81 12.68
N LEU A 53 11.36 16.98 11.74
CA LEU A 53 10.56 15.87 11.22
C LEU A 53 10.22 14.84 12.31
N THR A 54 11.18 14.53 13.19
CA THR A 54 10.99 13.63 14.33
C THR A 54 9.95 14.18 15.31
N ILE A 55 10.07 15.47 15.65
CA ILE A 55 9.10 16.16 16.51
C ILE A 55 7.72 16.19 15.85
N ALA A 56 7.65 16.48 14.55
CA ALA A 56 6.41 16.49 13.78
C ALA A 56 5.73 15.12 13.81
N ASN A 57 6.49 14.03 13.70
CA ASN A 57 5.93 12.69 13.75
C ASN A 57 5.37 12.33 15.15
N TYR A 58 5.93 12.91 16.22
CA TYR A 58 5.46 12.68 17.58
C TYR A 58 4.21 13.49 17.97
N LEU A 59 4.11 14.76 17.52
CA LEU A 59 3.17 15.73 18.12
C LEU A 59 1.70 15.69 17.65
N LYS A 60 1.32 14.91 16.63
CA LYS A 60 -0.05 14.69 16.07
C LYS A 60 -0.96 15.90 15.71
N LYS A 61 -0.91 17.05 16.40
CA LYS A 61 -1.84 18.19 16.27
C LYS A 61 -1.30 19.36 15.42
N HIS A 62 0.03 19.54 15.34
CA HIS A 62 0.70 20.59 14.54
C HIS A 62 1.71 20.03 13.53
N THR A 63 1.51 18.79 13.10
CA THR A 63 2.51 17.99 12.38
C THR A 63 2.88 18.54 11.01
N LYS A 64 1.92 19.07 10.26
CA LYS A 64 2.15 19.49 8.87
C LYS A 64 3.09 20.70 8.77
N LEU A 65 2.84 21.74 9.58
CA LEU A 65 3.66 22.95 9.54
C LEU A 65 5.10 22.67 9.97
N ILE A 66 5.28 21.93 11.08
CA ILE A 66 6.62 21.57 11.57
C ILE A 66 7.35 20.69 10.56
N ALA A 67 6.65 19.74 9.92
CA ALA A 67 7.22 18.91 8.87
C ALA A 67 7.65 19.74 7.66
N TYR A 68 6.84 20.70 7.20
CA TYR A 68 7.20 21.57 6.08
C TYR A 68 8.42 22.44 6.38
N ILE A 69 8.52 22.98 7.60
CA ILE A 69 9.73 23.70 8.04
C ILE A 69 10.93 22.76 8.01
N GLY A 70 10.78 21.52 8.49
CA GLY A 70 11.82 20.49 8.39
C GLY A 70 12.28 20.24 6.94
N ILE A 71 11.35 20.10 5.99
CA ILE A 71 11.67 19.94 4.56
C ILE A 71 12.37 21.17 3.98
N ILE A 72 11.99 22.39 4.39
CA ILE A 72 12.67 23.62 3.97
C ILE A 72 14.16 23.61 4.35
N PHE A 73 14.53 23.04 5.51
CA PHE A 73 15.95 22.91 5.87
C PHE A 73 16.74 22.03 4.90
N PHE A 74 16.14 21.00 4.31
CA PHE A 74 16.79 20.21 3.26
C PHE A 74 16.93 21.01 1.96
N VAL A 75 15.93 21.82 1.60
CA VAL A 75 16.03 22.72 0.44
C VAL A 75 17.16 23.73 0.64
N ILE A 76 17.25 24.34 1.81
CA ILE A 76 18.34 25.25 2.18
C ILE A 76 19.68 24.53 2.13
N SER A 77 19.76 23.31 2.69
CA SER A 77 20.99 22.50 2.63
C SER A 77 21.43 22.29 1.19
N TYR A 78 20.52 21.90 0.29
CA TYR A 78 20.84 21.72 -1.12
C TYR A 78 21.35 23.03 -1.76
N LEU A 79 20.66 24.15 -1.55
CA LEU A 79 21.05 25.43 -2.14
C LEU A 79 22.39 25.97 -1.64
N LEU A 80 22.71 25.78 -0.36
CA LEU A 80 23.93 26.30 0.26
C LEU A 80 25.14 25.36 0.14
N SER A 81 24.91 24.05 0.22
CA SER A 81 25.98 23.05 0.30
C SER A 81 26.06 22.12 -0.92
N GLY A 82 25.10 22.20 -1.85
CA GLY A 82 25.03 21.28 -2.98
C GLY A 82 24.75 19.83 -2.58
N SER A 83 24.19 19.59 -1.39
CA SER A 83 23.98 18.25 -0.86
C SER A 83 23.06 17.40 -1.75
N TYR A 84 23.64 16.37 -2.36
CA TYR A 84 22.94 15.39 -3.20
C TYR A 84 21.86 14.63 -2.41
N TYR A 85 22.14 14.27 -1.16
CA TYR A 85 21.20 13.53 -0.31
C TYR A 85 20.01 14.39 0.10
N ALA A 86 20.23 15.68 0.40
CA ALA A 86 19.14 16.62 0.65
C ALA A 86 18.24 16.78 -0.59
N LEU A 87 18.83 16.95 -1.77
CA LEU A 87 18.07 17.01 -3.03
C LEU A 87 17.25 15.73 -3.25
N SER A 88 17.86 14.57 -3.01
CA SER A 88 17.21 13.27 -3.13
C SER A 88 15.98 13.17 -2.23
N LEU A 89 16.11 13.54 -0.96
CA LEU A 89 14.98 13.57 -0.02
C LEU A 89 13.87 14.51 -0.50
N VAL A 90 14.20 15.72 -0.95
CA VAL A 90 13.22 16.71 -1.42
C VAL A 90 12.48 16.19 -2.66
N MET A 91 13.19 15.64 -3.64
CA MET A 91 12.58 15.06 -4.84
C MET A 91 11.64 13.91 -4.48
N TYR A 92 12.09 13.00 -3.62
CA TYR A 92 11.26 11.89 -3.18
C TYR A 92 10.10 12.30 -2.28
N TYR A 93 10.24 13.37 -1.50
CA TYR A 93 9.12 13.95 -0.77
C TYR A 93 8.00 14.36 -1.72
N PHE A 94 8.32 15.04 -2.84
CA PHE A 94 7.33 15.40 -3.84
C PHE A 94 6.75 14.19 -4.58
N ILE A 95 7.60 13.26 -5.04
CA ILE A 95 7.17 12.05 -5.74
C ILE A 95 6.23 11.24 -4.83
N ALA A 96 6.66 10.96 -3.60
CA ALA A 96 5.89 10.17 -2.64
C ALA A 96 4.59 10.88 -2.22
N SER A 97 4.59 12.20 -2.06
CA SER A 97 3.35 12.96 -1.80
C SER A 97 2.37 12.86 -2.98
N ALA A 98 2.87 12.94 -4.22
CA ALA A 98 2.04 12.78 -5.41
C ALA A 98 1.45 11.36 -5.49
N LEU A 99 2.27 10.32 -5.27
CA LEU A 99 1.82 8.93 -5.25
C LEU A 99 0.74 8.68 -4.17
N TYR A 100 0.92 9.26 -2.98
CA TYR A 100 -0.06 9.19 -1.92
C TYR A 100 -1.39 9.88 -2.30
N HIS A 101 -1.33 11.11 -2.84
CA HIS A 101 -2.53 11.85 -3.22
C HIS A 101 -3.26 11.27 -4.44
N CYS A 102 -2.54 10.57 -5.32
CA CYS A 102 -3.12 9.82 -6.44
C CYS A 102 -3.65 8.43 -6.03
N ASN A 103 -3.63 8.07 -4.73
CA ASN A 103 -4.01 6.74 -4.21
C ASN A 103 -3.23 5.58 -4.85
N LEU A 104 -1.99 5.82 -5.28
CA LEU A 104 -1.13 4.79 -5.90
C LEU A 104 -0.27 4.05 -4.87
N MET A 105 -0.04 4.64 -3.70
CA MET A 105 0.85 4.10 -2.68
C MET A 105 0.38 4.51 -1.29
N GLU A 106 0.56 3.65 -0.29
CA GLU A 106 0.12 3.97 1.06
C GLU A 106 1.04 5.00 1.74
N GLY A 107 0.47 5.73 2.71
CA GLY A 107 1.19 6.75 3.47
C GLY A 107 2.37 6.24 4.29
N GLN A 108 2.48 4.92 4.52
CA GLN A 108 3.61 4.32 5.22
C GLN A 108 4.76 3.99 4.27
N GLU A 109 4.44 3.37 3.15
CA GLU A 109 5.42 2.94 2.13
C GLU A 109 6.14 4.17 1.54
N THR A 110 5.40 5.25 1.35
CA THR A 110 5.92 6.56 0.91
C THR A 110 6.97 7.14 1.87
N LYS A 111 6.79 7.01 3.19
CA LYS A 111 7.79 7.46 4.18
C LYS A 111 9.08 6.65 4.10
N TYR A 112 8.99 5.34 3.91
CA TYR A 112 10.17 4.50 3.74
C TYR A 112 10.92 4.85 2.46
N LEU A 113 10.21 5.14 1.38
CA LEU A 113 10.81 5.56 0.14
C LEU A 113 11.60 6.88 0.30
N ILE A 114 11.06 7.83 1.05
CA ILE A 114 11.76 9.08 1.44
C ILE A 114 13.01 8.77 2.28
N GLY A 115 12.90 7.90 3.28
CA GLY A 115 14.02 7.49 4.11
C GLY A 115 15.16 6.83 3.31
N ILE A 116 14.82 5.93 2.38
CA ILE A 116 15.80 5.30 1.49
C ILE A 116 16.43 6.34 0.55
N ALA A 117 15.65 7.26 -0.01
CA ALA A 117 16.14 8.35 -0.85
C ALA A 117 17.20 9.20 -0.17
N TYR A 118 17.00 9.53 1.10
CA TYR A 118 17.99 10.27 1.84
C TYR A 118 19.22 9.43 2.22
N LEU A 119 19.01 8.16 2.62
CA LEU A 119 20.10 7.29 3.05
C LEU A 119 21.00 6.85 1.88
N SER A 120 20.40 6.41 0.78
CA SER A 120 21.08 5.76 -0.36
C SER A 120 21.18 6.66 -1.59
N GLY A 121 20.49 7.80 -1.60
CA GLY A 121 20.47 8.73 -2.72
C GLY A 121 19.46 8.38 -3.81
N PHE A 122 19.26 9.34 -4.73
CA PHE A 122 18.15 9.34 -5.69
C PHE A 122 18.21 8.16 -6.67
N LEU A 123 19.38 7.88 -7.23
CA LEU A 123 19.55 6.83 -8.25
C LEU A 123 19.25 5.43 -7.70
N ILE A 124 19.75 5.10 -6.50
CA ILE A 124 19.51 3.80 -5.88
C ILE A 124 18.02 3.67 -5.55
N SER A 125 17.42 4.68 -4.91
CA SER A 125 15.99 4.66 -4.60
C SER A 125 15.12 4.56 -5.84
N SER A 126 15.50 5.19 -6.94
CA SER A 126 14.75 5.14 -8.21
C SER A 126 14.82 3.75 -8.82
N SER A 127 16.01 3.15 -8.80
CA SER A 127 16.20 1.77 -9.23
C SER A 127 15.33 0.82 -8.41
N LEU A 128 15.38 0.95 -7.09
CA LEU A 128 14.63 0.09 -6.18
C LEU A 128 13.10 0.25 -6.37
N PHE A 129 12.64 1.49 -6.52
CA PHE A 129 11.22 1.78 -6.74
C PHE A 129 10.73 1.22 -8.07
N LEU A 130 11.45 1.46 -9.16
CA LEU A 130 11.07 0.96 -10.50
C LEU A 130 11.00 -0.56 -10.55
N ASP A 131 12.00 -1.23 -9.96
CA ASP A 131 12.02 -2.69 -9.85
C ASP A 131 10.83 -3.18 -9.01
N SER A 132 10.50 -2.48 -7.92
CA SER A 132 9.34 -2.82 -7.08
C SER A 132 8.03 -2.75 -7.86
N VAL A 133 7.86 -1.74 -8.72
CA VAL A 133 6.68 -1.62 -9.60
C VAL A 133 6.61 -2.80 -10.58
N LEU A 134 7.74 -3.25 -11.12
CA LEU A 134 7.77 -4.45 -11.99
C LEU A 134 7.32 -5.71 -11.24
N PHE A 135 7.68 -5.85 -9.96
CA PHE A 135 7.26 -7.00 -9.14
C PHE A 135 5.79 -6.98 -8.75
N VAL A 136 5.05 -5.88 -8.99
CA VAL A 136 3.59 -5.84 -8.85
C VAL A 136 2.88 -6.51 -10.03
N ILE A 137 3.48 -6.52 -11.22
CA ILE A 137 2.87 -7.04 -12.47
C ILE A 137 2.41 -8.51 -12.35
N PRO A 138 3.12 -9.42 -11.66
CA PRO A 138 2.65 -10.79 -11.45
C PRO A 138 1.42 -10.93 -10.55
N ILE A 139 1.05 -9.91 -9.74
CA ILE A 139 -0.09 -10.02 -8.80
C ILE A 139 -1.41 -10.24 -9.56
N PRO A 140 -1.75 -9.48 -10.61
CA PRO A 140 -2.93 -9.76 -11.43
C PRO A 140 -3.00 -11.20 -11.96
N ILE A 141 -1.88 -11.74 -12.42
CA ILE A 141 -1.78 -13.11 -12.92
C ILE A 141 -2.07 -14.11 -11.79
N TYR A 142 -1.49 -13.88 -10.61
CA TYR A 142 -1.76 -14.71 -9.42
C TYR A 142 -3.25 -14.70 -9.05
N CYS A 143 -3.90 -13.54 -9.06
CA CYS A 143 -5.34 -13.43 -8.79
C CYS A 143 -6.17 -14.21 -9.81
N LEU A 144 -5.87 -14.07 -11.11
CA LEU A 144 -6.55 -14.81 -12.17
C LEU A 144 -6.42 -16.32 -11.99
N ILE A 145 -5.20 -16.82 -11.77
CA ILE A 145 -4.95 -18.26 -11.56
C ILE A 145 -5.72 -18.78 -10.34
N LYS A 146 -5.71 -18.01 -9.24
CA LYS A 146 -6.39 -18.42 -8.00
C LYS A 146 -7.91 -18.42 -8.15
N ASN A 147 -8.46 -17.41 -8.80
CA ASN A 147 -9.90 -17.35 -9.08
C ASN A 147 -10.32 -18.45 -10.04
N TYR A 148 -9.54 -18.73 -11.09
CA TYR A 148 -9.84 -19.81 -12.04
C TYR A 148 -9.85 -21.18 -11.37
N ARG A 149 -8.88 -21.46 -10.49
CA ARG A 149 -8.81 -22.72 -9.74
C ARG A 149 -10.01 -22.93 -8.81
N ASN A 150 -10.48 -21.87 -8.16
CA ASN A 150 -11.52 -21.99 -7.14
C ASN A 150 -12.93 -21.82 -7.72
N TYR A 151 -13.09 -21.05 -8.80
CA TYR A 151 -14.36 -20.66 -9.39
C TYR A 151 -14.27 -20.63 -10.93
N PRO A 152 -14.03 -21.77 -11.59
CA PRO A 152 -13.85 -21.82 -13.04
C PRO A 152 -15.09 -21.35 -13.82
N SER A 153 -16.30 -21.53 -13.26
CA SER A 153 -17.55 -21.08 -13.88
C SER A 153 -17.71 -19.56 -13.99
N GLU A 154 -16.87 -18.76 -13.32
CA GLU A 154 -16.83 -17.31 -13.55
C GLU A 154 -16.09 -16.94 -14.84
N PHE A 155 -15.42 -17.90 -15.49
CA PHE A 155 -14.62 -17.68 -16.70
C PHE A 155 -15.33 -18.04 -18.01
N GLU A 156 -16.53 -18.62 -17.93
CA GLU A 156 -17.26 -19.09 -19.11
C GLU A 156 -17.84 -17.94 -19.97
N ASP A 157 -18.19 -16.80 -19.36
CA ASP A 157 -18.75 -15.61 -20.05
C ASP A 157 -18.23 -14.30 -19.43
N ILE A 158 -16.93 -14.01 -19.57
CA ILE A 158 -16.30 -12.83 -18.95
C ILE A 158 -16.54 -11.56 -19.78
N THR A 159 -17.09 -10.53 -19.14
CA THR A 159 -17.04 -9.15 -19.64
C THR A 159 -15.72 -8.46 -19.24
N LEU A 160 -15.28 -7.43 -19.96
CA LEU A 160 -14.04 -6.70 -19.63
C LEU A 160 -14.01 -6.14 -18.19
N PRO A 161 -15.11 -5.56 -17.64
CA PRO A 161 -15.16 -5.16 -16.24
C PRO A 161 -15.02 -6.32 -15.24
N ASP A 162 -15.59 -7.48 -15.56
CA ASP A 162 -15.48 -8.67 -14.72
C ASP A 162 -14.06 -9.26 -14.78
N PHE A 163 -13.41 -9.21 -15.95
CA PHE A 163 -12.00 -9.57 -16.10
C PHE A 163 -11.11 -8.70 -15.21
N ALA A 164 -11.30 -7.38 -15.24
CA ALA A 164 -10.55 -6.46 -14.40
C ALA A 164 -10.73 -6.76 -12.91
N ARG A 165 -11.95 -7.09 -12.48
CA ARG A 165 -12.23 -7.53 -11.10
C ARG A 165 -11.55 -8.86 -10.76
N LEU A 166 -11.62 -9.85 -11.65
CA LEU A 166 -10.96 -11.15 -11.47
C LEU A 166 -9.44 -11.04 -11.41
N ALA A 167 -8.86 -10.05 -12.09
CA ALA A 167 -7.44 -9.75 -12.06
C ALA A 167 -7.02 -8.98 -10.79
N THR A 168 -7.89 -8.13 -10.24
CA THR A 168 -7.51 -7.25 -9.11
C THR A 168 -7.95 -7.76 -7.73
N SER A 169 -8.87 -8.72 -7.69
CA SER A 169 -9.46 -9.20 -6.43
C SER A 169 -9.60 -10.71 -6.41
N ILE A 170 -9.63 -11.29 -5.21
CA ILE A 170 -9.81 -12.72 -4.98
C ILE A 170 -11.22 -12.95 -4.45
N LYS A 171 -11.94 -13.92 -5.03
CA LYS A 171 -13.25 -14.34 -4.53
C LYS A 171 -13.08 -15.26 -3.31
N LYS A 172 -13.84 -14.99 -2.25
CA LYS A 172 -13.79 -15.77 -1.00
C LYS A 172 -15.19 -15.94 -0.39
N SER A 173 -15.40 -16.99 0.39
CA SER A 173 -16.57 -17.07 1.27
C SER A 173 -16.45 -16.02 2.37
N GLU A 174 -17.57 -15.40 2.76
CA GLU A 174 -17.67 -14.46 3.88
C GLU A 174 -17.15 -15.09 5.19
N LYS A 175 -17.32 -16.39 5.39
CA LYS A 175 -16.85 -17.11 6.58
C LYS A 175 -15.33 -17.18 6.68
N ASP A 176 -14.65 -17.12 5.53
CA ASP A 176 -13.20 -17.18 5.46
C ASP A 176 -12.55 -15.79 5.43
N VAL A 177 -13.35 -14.71 5.38
CA VAL A 177 -12.84 -13.33 5.37
C VAL A 177 -12.13 -13.06 6.68
N LYS A 178 -10.84 -12.75 6.60
CA LYS A 178 -10.10 -12.32 7.79
C LYS A 178 -10.55 -10.90 8.15
N PRO A 179 -10.49 -10.47 9.43
CA PRO A 179 -10.86 -9.11 9.86
C PRO A 179 -10.10 -7.97 9.15
N ASN A 180 -9.14 -8.33 8.32
CA ASN A 180 -8.11 -7.48 7.73
C ASN A 180 -8.21 -7.47 6.20
N ASP A 181 -9.04 -8.34 5.62
CA ASP A 181 -9.24 -8.40 4.19
C ASP A 181 -10.11 -7.20 3.79
N HIS A 182 -9.66 -6.39 2.83
CA HIS A 182 -10.46 -5.27 2.33
C HIS A 182 -11.52 -5.80 1.36
N VAL A 183 -12.79 -5.76 1.77
CA VAL A 183 -13.92 -6.19 0.95
C VAL A 183 -14.22 -5.12 -0.10
N VAL A 184 -14.09 -5.48 -1.37
CA VAL A 184 -14.33 -4.61 -2.54
C VAL A 184 -15.81 -4.62 -2.92
N GLY A 185 -16.49 -5.73 -2.64
CA GLY A 185 -17.92 -5.86 -2.88
C GLY A 185 -18.43 -7.29 -2.73
N TYR A 186 -19.74 -7.42 -2.62
CA TYR A 186 -20.41 -8.71 -2.61
C TYR A 186 -20.63 -9.23 -4.03
N ASP A 187 -20.55 -10.55 -4.20
CA ASP A 187 -20.86 -11.18 -5.48
C ASP A 187 -22.36 -11.09 -5.78
N LYS A 188 -22.73 -10.36 -6.84
CA LYS A 188 -24.13 -10.18 -7.26
C LYS A 188 -24.84 -11.51 -7.46
N LYS A 189 -24.20 -12.51 -8.09
CA LYS A 189 -24.81 -13.85 -8.29
C LYS A 189 -25.13 -14.54 -6.96
N SER A 190 -24.29 -14.34 -5.93
CA SER A 190 -24.53 -14.85 -4.59
C SER A 190 -25.66 -14.10 -3.86
N LEU A 191 -25.79 -12.79 -4.07
CA LEU A 191 -26.89 -11.98 -3.50
C LEU A 191 -28.25 -12.31 -4.13
N ILE A 192 -28.29 -12.61 -5.41
CA ILE A 192 -29.50 -13.03 -6.14
C ILE A 192 -29.96 -14.40 -5.65
N ARG A 193 -29.05 -15.38 -5.55
CA ARG A 193 -29.35 -16.70 -4.94
C ARG A 193 -29.78 -16.59 -3.47
N ALA A 194 -29.35 -15.55 -2.78
CA ALA A 194 -29.73 -15.24 -1.42
C ALA A 194 -31.10 -14.55 -1.28
N GLY A 195 -31.80 -14.30 -2.38
CA GLY A 195 -33.15 -13.74 -2.38
C GLY A 195 -33.22 -12.23 -2.07
N PHE A 196 -32.11 -11.49 -2.17
CA PHE A 196 -32.08 -10.06 -1.80
C PHE A 196 -32.59 -9.09 -2.88
N GLU A 197 -32.97 -9.56 -4.07
CA GLU A 197 -33.30 -8.67 -5.20
C GLU A 197 -34.74 -8.14 -5.21
N ASN A 198 -35.66 -8.63 -4.37
CA ASN A 198 -37.07 -8.22 -4.41
C ASN A 198 -37.65 -7.77 -3.05
N ASN A 199 -36.99 -6.84 -2.36
CA ASN A 199 -37.64 -6.11 -1.27
C ASN A 199 -37.66 -4.60 -1.59
N PRO A 200 -38.82 -4.01 -1.97
CA PRO A 200 -38.94 -2.60 -2.38
C PRO A 200 -38.70 -1.58 -1.24
N LYS A 201 -38.16 -2.02 -0.10
CA LYS A 201 -37.69 -1.17 1.00
C LYS A 201 -36.16 -1.19 1.19
N ASN A 202 -35.40 -1.66 0.19
CA ASN A 202 -33.94 -1.68 0.27
C ASN A 202 -33.33 -0.52 -0.55
N PRO A 203 -32.92 0.61 0.07
CA PRO A 203 -32.44 1.79 -0.67
C PRO A 203 -31.04 1.62 -1.28
N TYR A 204 -30.38 0.48 -1.11
CA TYR A 204 -28.98 0.26 -1.51
C TYR A 204 -28.78 -0.19 -2.97
N LEU A 205 -29.83 -0.12 -3.79
CA LEU A 205 -29.80 -0.54 -5.19
C LEU A 205 -30.06 0.60 -6.18
N ASN A 206 -29.93 1.85 -5.74
CA ASN A 206 -29.87 2.97 -6.67
C ASN A 206 -28.41 3.35 -6.96
N ASN A 207 -28.10 3.49 -8.25
CA ASN A 207 -26.77 3.43 -8.87
C ASN A 207 -25.77 4.55 -8.52
N ASN A 208 -25.87 5.20 -7.36
CA ASN A 208 -24.89 6.18 -6.89
C ASN A 208 -24.65 5.95 -5.39
N ILE A 209 -23.72 5.07 -5.02
CA ILE A 209 -23.31 4.93 -3.61
C ILE A 209 -22.02 5.72 -3.39
N ASP A 210 -22.20 6.87 -2.76
CA ASP A 210 -21.18 7.71 -2.18
C ASP A 210 -20.43 6.93 -1.07
N ILE A 211 -19.11 6.87 -1.16
CA ILE A 211 -18.23 5.98 -0.37
C ILE A 211 -18.23 6.34 1.14
N SER A 212 -18.77 7.51 1.49
CA SER A 212 -18.95 7.99 2.86
C SER A 212 -20.03 7.24 3.66
N ALA A 213 -21.00 6.61 3.01
CA ALA A 213 -22.15 5.95 3.67
C ALA A 213 -21.84 4.53 4.20
N ILE A 214 -20.74 3.91 3.78
CA ILE A 214 -20.38 2.53 4.17
C ILE A 214 -19.84 2.48 5.61
N GLY A 215 -19.23 3.57 6.10
CA GLY A 215 -18.67 3.66 7.45
C GLY A 215 -19.72 3.75 8.57
N GLU A 216 -20.86 4.40 8.32
CA GLU A 216 -21.93 4.54 9.31
C GLU A 216 -22.84 3.30 9.41
N LEU A 217 -22.92 2.50 8.34
CA LEU A 217 -23.74 1.27 8.29
C LEU A 217 -23.20 0.14 9.17
N SER A 218 -21.88 0.04 9.32
CA SER A 218 -21.22 -0.97 10.18
C SER A 218 -21.65 -0.86 11.65
N ASN A 219 -21.86 0.37 12.12
CA ASN A 219 -22.27 0.62 13.50
C ASN A 219 -23.79 0.53 13.70
N SER A 220 -24.58 0.86 12.67
CA SER A 220 -26.04 0.75 12.72
C SER A 220 -26.57 -0.70 12.71
N MET A 221 -25.87 -1.63 12.04
CA MET A 221 -26.31 -3.03 11.97
C MET A 221 -26.10 -3.82 13.27
N LYS A 222 -25.21 -3.37 14.18
CA LYS A 222 -25.04 -4.02 15.48
C LYS A 222 -26.23 -3.86 16.42
N HIS A 223 -27.11 -2.88 16.18
CA HIS A 223 -28.19 -2.53 17.11
C HIS A 223 -29.62 -2.87 16.65
N LYS A 224 -29.81 -3.53 15.50
CA LYS A 224 -31.16 -3.69 14.91
C LYS A 224 -31.49 -5.06 14.33
N LEU A 225 -30.97 -6.15 14.90
CA LEU A 225 -31.46 -7.50 14.65
C LEU A 225 -32.27 -8.02 15.85
N ASN A 226 -33.47 -7.46 16.01
CA ASN A 226 -34.57 -8.09 16.73
C ASN A 226 -35.72 -8.26 15.72
N TYR A 227 -35.59 -9.28 14.87
CA TYR A 227 -36.68 -9.74 14.01
C TYR A 227 -37.16 -11.09 14.55
N ASN A 228 -38.21 -11.04 15.35
CA ASN A 228 -39.06 -12.20 15.60
C ASN A 228 -39.91 -12.46 14.34
N ASN A 229 -40.06 -13.75 14.02
CA ASN A 229 -40.92 -14.36 12.99
C ASN A 229 -40.35 -14.51 11.57
N SER A 230 -39.53 -15.55 11.37
CA SER A 230 -39.73 -16.52 10.27
C SER A 230 -39.03 -17.83 10.63
N SER A 231 -39.80 -18.78 11.17
CA SER A 231 -39.41 -20.19 11.28
C SER A 231 -39.20 -20.77 9.87
N ASN A 232 -38.06 -21.44 9.67
CA ASN A 232 -37.55 -22.08 8.45
C ASN A 232 -36.71 -21.21 7.48
N PHE A 233 -35.82 -20.37 8.00
CA PHE A 233 -34.62 -19.98 7.24
C PHE A 233 -33.43 -20.80 7.72
N ASP A 234 -33.07 -21.80 6.92
CA ASP A 234 -31.94 -22.67 7.17
C ASP A 234 -30.65 -21.85 7.06
N SER A 235 -30.16 -21.35 8.21
CA SER A 235 -28.95 -20.52 8.32
C SER A 235 -27.66 -21.20 7.82
N THR A 236 -27.75 -22.47 7.45
CA THR A 236 -26.66 -23.24 6.86
C THR A 236 -26.47 -22.97 5.36
N LEU A 237 -27.48 -22.40 4.66
CA LEU A 237 -27.55 -22.48 3.20
C LEU A 237 -27.08 -21.25 2.41
N LEU A 238 -26.60 -20.19 3.07
CA LEU A 238 -26.19 -18.97 2.38
C LEU A 238 -24.75 -18.58 2.66
N ASP A 239 -23.84 -19.33 2.04
CA ASP A 239 -22.44 -18.97 1.94
C ASP A 239 -22.28 -17.78 0.98
N LYS A 240 -22.48 -16.57 1.53
CA LYS A 240 -22.29 -15.32 0.79
C LYS A 240 -20.84 -15.21 0.35
N LYS A 241 -20.63 -14.83 -0.90
CA LYS A 241 -19.27 -14.66 -1.46
C LYS A 241 -18.96 -13.18 -1.60
N VAL A 242 -17.72 -12.85 -1.26
CA VAL A 242 -17.20 -11.49 -1.35
C VAL A 242 -15.94 -11.47 -2.20
N TRP A 243 -15.70 -10.31 -2.82
CA TRP A 243 -14.46 -9.99 -3.50
C TRP A 243 -13.56 -9.24 -2.53
N ILE A 244 -12.34 -9.72 -2.36
CA ILE A 244 -11.35 -9.12 -1.47
C ILE A 244 -10.12 -8.66 -2.27
N THR A 245 -9.57 -7.50 -1.95
CA THR A 245 -8.26 -7.10 -2.48
C THR A 245 -7.18 -7.90 -1.76
N PRO A 246 -6.26 -8.57 -2.47
CA PRO A 246 -5.11 -9.19 -1.82
C PRO A 246 -4.26 -8.11 -1.15
N HIS A 247 -4.14 -8.17 0.17
CA HIS A 247 -3.26 -7.28 0.92
C HIS A 247 -1.81 -7.78 0.82
N ILE A 248 -1.11 -7.38 -0.23
CA ILE A 248 0.33 -7.61 -0.37
C ILE A 248 1.02 -6.25 -0.19
N PRO A 249 1.76 -6.03 0.91
CA PRO A 249 2.37 -4.74 1.19
C PRO A 249 3.43 -4.42 0.14
N PHE A 250 3.40 -3.21 -0.43
CA PHE A 250 4.36 -2.82 -1.47
C PHE A 250 5.79 -2.80 -0.93
N MET A 251 5.95 -2.61 0.38
CA MET A 251 7.23 -2.71 1.07
C MET A 251 7.91 -4.07 0.86
N LEU A 252 7.15 -5.16 0.64
CA LEU A 252 7.70 -6.46 0.29
C LEU A 252 8.39 -6.46 -1.07
N PHE A 253 7.82 -5.76 -2.06
CA PHE A 253 8.45 -5.59 -3.38
C PHE A 253 9.71 -4.73 -3.31
N ILE A 254 9.71 -3.70 -2.45
CA ILE A 254 10.92 -2.92 -2.16
C ILE A 254 12.00 -3.83 -1.56
N GLY A 255 11.65 -4.67 -0.58
CA GLY A 255 12.56 -5.64 0.01
C GLY A 255 13.12 -6.64 -1.01
N PHE A 256 12.28 -7.16 -1.91
CA PHE A 256 12.74 -8.04 -2.98
C PHE A 256 13.64 -7.31 -3.98
N SER A 257 13.33 -6.06 -4.29
CA SER A 257 14.16 -5.21 -5.13
C SER A 257 15.55 -4.98 -4.54
N TYR A 258 15.68 -4.80 -3.22
CA TYR A 258 17.00 -4.78 -2.55
C TYR A 258 17.79 -6.08 -2.76
N ILE A 259 17.12 -7.23 -2.81
CA ILE A 259 17.83 -8.50 -3.07
C ILE A 259 18.28 -8.54 -4.53
N VAL A 260 17.41 -8.19 -5.47
CA VAL A 260 17.71 -8.22 -6.91
C VAL A 260 18.80 -7.20 -7.27
N PHE A 261 18.69 -5.98 -6.77
CA PHE A 261 19.66 -4.92 -7.02
C PHE A 261 21.05 -5.28 -6.48
N TRP A 262 21.15 -6.14 -5.45
CA TRP A 262 22.42 -6.69 -5.00
C TRP A 262 23.17 -7.38 -6.14
N PHE A 263 22.47 -8.23 -6.88
CA PHE A 263 23.07 -9.04 -7.96
C PHE A 263 23.20 -8.26 -9.26
N VAL A 264 22.15 -7.52 -9.65
CA VAL A 264 22.05 -6.89 -10.96
C VAL A 264 22.77 -5.53 -11.00
N ARG A 265 22.84 -4.82 -9.87
CA ARG A 265 23.46 -3.48 -9.72
C ARG A 265 22.98 -2.41 -10.70
N LYS A 266 21.89 -2.67 -11.41
CA LYS A 266 21.20 -1.78 -12.34
C LYS A 266 19.70 -2.03 -12.22
N PRO A 267 18.84 -1.04 -12.54
CA PRO A 267 17.40 -1.26 -12.63
C PRO A 267 17.10 -2.41 -13.59
N LEU A 268 16.30 -3.37 -13.14
CA LEU A 268 15.87 -4.52 -13.92
C LEU A 268 15.06 -4.07 -15.15
N LEU A 269 14.33 -2.96 -15.05
CA LEU A 269 13.66 -2.32 -16.18
C LEU A 269 14.62 -2.09 -17.37
N PHE A 270 15.83 -1.57 -17.10
CA PHE A 270 16.80 -1.30 -18.17
C PHE A 270 17.36 -2.60 -18.75
N VAL A 271 17.57 -3.62 -17.92
CA VAL A 271 17.99 -4.95 -18.42
C VAL A 271 16.92 -5.55 -19.34
N LEU A 272 15.64 -5.39 -19.01
CA LEU A 272 14.54 -5.86 -19.86
C LEU A 272 14.47 -5.10 -21.18
N ILE A 273 14.63 -3.77 -21.15
CA ILE A 273 14.62 -2.94 -22.36
C ILE A 273 15.80 -3.29 -23.26
N ASP A 274 17.02 -3.39 -22.71
CA ASP A 274 18.22 -3.72 -23.48
C ASP A 274 18.08 -5.09 -24.18
N ASN A 275 17.49 -6.08 -23.51
CA ASN A 275 17.24 -7.41 -24.09
C ASN A 275 16.06 -7.45 -25.09
N LEU A 276 15.19 -6.45 -25.11
CA LEU A 276 14.09 -6.36 -26.09
C LEU A 276 14.53 -5.64 -27.38
N VAL A 277 15.55 -4.80 -27.28
CA VAL A 277 16.09 -4.01 -28.40
C VAL A 277 17.15 -4.79 -29.20
N HIS A 278 17.75 -5.82 -28.61
CA HIS A 278 18.74 -6.72 -29.22
C HIS A 278 18.15 -8.09 -29.55
#